data_AF-A0A2T0TBI2-F1
#
_entry.id   AF-A0A2T0TBI2-F1
#
_cell.length_a   1.000
_cell.length_b   1.000
_cell.length_c   1.000
_cell.angle_alpha   90.00
_cell.angle_beta   90.00
_cell.angle_gamma   90.00
#
_symmetry.space_group_name_H-M   'P 1'
#
loop_
_entity.id
_entity.type
_entity.pdbx_description
1 polymer ?
#
loop_
_entity_poly.entity_id
_entity_poly.type
_entity_poly.pdbx_seq_one_letter_code
_entity_poly.pdbx_strand_id
1 'polypeptide(L)'
;MRFLSTLFILLLTASLPFAQTPDPAVEKQKFVLLNNGATVGMVIKSVIKADTKRLSLTEQQVPKARQIITDATVKFNEGVRKLKASGMNQKKLRGLAVDVETGKLLAYKTILTPQQYSILLAQHKKLYPESKV
;
A
#
# COMPACT_ATOMS: atom_id res chain seq x y z
N MET A 1 -52.37 30.37 3.61
CA MET A 1 -51.51 29.34 2.99
C MET A 1 -50.48 30.05 2.11
N ARG A 2 -49.18 29.92 2.44
CA ARG A 2 -48.13 29.32 1.57
C ARG A 2 -47.62 30.26 0.46
N PHE A 3 -46.33 30.49 0.20
CA PHE A 3 -45.06 30.27 0.88
C PHE A 3 -44.10 31.27 0.21
N LEU A 4 -43.26 31.91 1.01
CA LEU A 4 -42.06 32.60 0.59
C LEU A 4 -41.10 31.53 -0.01
N SER A 5 -40.69 31.64 -1.28
CA SER A 5 -39.65 30.78 -1.86
C SER A 5 -38.39 31.60 -2.14
N THR A 6 -37.58 31.66 -1.10
CA THR A 6 -36.25 32.21 -1.05
C THR A 6 -35.24 31.24 -1.70
N LEU A 7 -34.31 31.85 -2.44
CA LEU A 7 -32.87 31.55 -2.42
C LEU A 7 -32.36 30.27 -3.11
N PHE A 8 -31.81 30.51 -4.31
CA PHE A 8 -30.86 29.66 -5.01
C PHE A 8 -29.49 29.73 -4.29
N ILE A 9 -29.10 28.70 -3.53
CA ILE A 9 -27.73 28.54 -3.04
C ILE A 9 -27.06 27.40 -3.83
N LEU A 10 -26.20 27.80 -4.75
CA LEU A 10 -25.24 26.95 -5.46
C LEU A 10 -24.09 26.62 -4.49
N LEU A 11 -24.20 25.49 -3.78
CA LEU A 11 -23.11 24.99 -2.94
C LEU A 11 -22.09 24.27 -3.84
N LEU A 12 -21.03 24.98 -4.23
CA LEU A 12 -19.79 24.38 -4.73
C LEU A 12 -19.13 23.61 -3.58
N THR A 13 -19.37 22.30 -3.49
CA THR A 13 -18.53 21.41 -2.70
C THR A 13 -17.23 21.15 -3.45
N ALA A 14 -16.23 21.96 -3.16
CA ALA A 14 -14.85 21.67 -3.51
C ALA A 14 -14.45 20.32 -2.88
N SER A 15 -14.27 19.30 -3.70
CA SER A 15 -13.65 18.04 -3.30
C SER A 15 -12.17 18.30 -3.00
N LEU A 16 -11.85 18.58 -1.73
CA LEU A 16 -10.48 18.53 -1.25
C LEU A 16 -9.99 17.08 -1.40
N PRO A 17 -8.82 16.82 -2.03
CA PRO A 17 -8.23 15.50 -1.98
C PRO A 17 -7.73 15.31 -0.55
N PHE A 18 -8.51 14.62 0.28
CA PHE A 18 -8.04 14.15 1.57
C PHE A 18 -6.81 13.28 1.31
N ALA A 19 -5.64 13.77 1.73
CA ALA A 19 -4.50 12.91 1.99
C ALA A 19 -4.95 11.95 3.09
N GLN A 20 -5.34 10.73 2.71
CA GLN A 20 -5.63 9.67 3.67
C GLN A 20 -4.32 9.33 4.36
N THR A 21 -4.04 9.97 5.50
CA THR A 21 -2.95 9.52 6.37
C THR A 21 -3.33 8.13 6.88
N PRO A 22 -2.43 7.14 6.84
CA PRO A 22 -2.65 5.81 7.40
C PRO A 22 -3.26 5.90 8.80
N ASP A 23 -4.34 5.15 9.05
CA ASP A 23 -4.94 5.07 10.39
C ASP A 23 -3.87 4.62 11.40
N PRO A 24 -3.53 5.45 12.41
CA PRO A 24 -2.52 5.12 13.41
C PRO A 24 -2.79 3.80 14.16
N ALA A 25 -4.06 3.38 14.22
CA ALA A 25 -4.44 2.10 14.83
C ALA A 25 -3.91 0.90 14.03
N VAL A 26 -3.84 1.01 12.70
CA VAL A 26 -3.39 -0.06 11.81
C VAL A 26 -1.89 -0.32 11.97
N GLU A 27 -1.07 0.71 12.10
CA GLU A 27 0.39 0.56 12.27
C GLU A 27 0.78 -0.15 13.58
N LYS A 28 -0.08 -0.08 14.61
CA LYS A 28 0.12 -0.77 15.90
C LYS A 28 -0.25 -2.24 15.85
N GLN A 29 -0.96 -2.71 14.82
CA GLN A 29 -1.35 -4.11 14.71
C GLN A 29 -0.13 -5.02 14.56
N LYS A 30 -0.18 -6.19 15.19
CA LYS A 30 0.84 -7.24 15.01
C LYS A 30 0.86 -7.71 13.55
N PHE A 31 2.06 -7.89 13.02
CA PHE A 31 2.28 -8.49 11.72
C PHE A 31 2.19 -10.01 11.85
N VAL A 32 1.10 -10.58 11.38
CA VAL A 32 0.62 -11.94 11.63
C VAL A 32 1.62 -13.01 11.18
N LEU A 33 2.41 -12.74 10.14
CA LEU A 33 3.40 -13.71 9.65
C LEU A 33 4.62 -13.81 10.59
N LEU A 34 4.98 -12.70 11.26
CA LEU A 34 6.17 -12.62 12.08
C LEU A 34 5.81 -12.90 13.55
N ASN A 35 6.35 -13.97 14.13
CA ASN A 35 6.08 -14.35 15.51
C ASN A 35 6.96 -13.61 16.54
N ASN A 36 7.67 -12.55 16.14
CA ASN A 36 8.65 -11.83 16.94
C ASN A 36 8.11 -10.50 17.52
N GLY A 37 6.80 -10.26 17.45
CA GLY A 37 6.19 -9.02 17.92
C GLY A 37 6.32 -7.83 16.97
N ALA A 38 6.85 -8.02 15.75
CA ALA A 38 6.84 -6.98 14.72
C ALA A 38 5.41 -6.49 14.44
N THR A 39 5.27 -5.17 14.26
CA THR A 39 4.01 -4.52 13.92
C THR A 39 3.99 -4.14 12.44
N VAL A 40 2.80 -3.88 11.92
CA VAL A 40 2.60 -3.36 10.56
C VAL A 40 3.43 -2.08 10.35
N GLY A 41 3.45 -1.15 11.31
CA GLY A 41 4.23 0.07 11.25
C GLY A 41 5.75 -0.16 11.16
N MET A 42 6.27 -1.18 11.88
CA MET A 42 7.70 -1.54 11.78
C MET A 42 8.06 -2.06 10.38
N VAL A 43 7.17 -2.84 9.76
CA VAL A 43 7.36 -3.34 8.40
C VAL A 43 7.31 -2.17 7.40
N ILE A 44 6.29 -1.31 7.50
CA ILE A 44 6.16 -0.11 6.64
C ILE A 44 7.41 0.75 6.73
N LYS A 45 7.88 1.05 7.94
CA LYS A 45 9.09 1.85 8.19
C LYS A 45 10.35 1.23 7.56
N SER A 46 10.47 -0.09 7.60
CA SER A 46 11.62 -0.80 7.04
C SER A 46 11.58 -0.79 5.52
N VAL A 47 10.42 -1.02 4.93
CA VAL A 47 10.23 -1.02 3.47
C VAL A 47 10.43 0.37 2.90
N ILE A 48 9.85 1.42 3.51
CA ILE A 48 10.05 2.80 3.00
C ILE A 48 11.52 3.20 3.09
N LYS A 49 12.24 2.83 4.14
CA LYS A 49 13.69 3.08 4.26
C LYS A 49 14.48 2.40 3.14
N ALA A 50 14.16 1.15 2.84
CA ALA A 50 14.82 0.39 1.76
C ALA A 50 14.51 1.00 0.40
N ASP A 51 13.26 1.37 0.15
CA ASP A 51 12.80 1.92 -1.13
C ASP A 51 13.31 3.33 -1.36
N THR A 52 13.35 4.20 -0.33
CA THR A 52 13.99 5.52 -0.40
C THR A 52 15.46 5.39 -0.81
N LYS A 53 16.21 4.44 -0.23
CA LYS A 53 17.61 4.22 -0.60
C LYS A 53 17.76 3.67 -2.01
N ARG A 54 16.97 2.66 -2.37
CA ARG A 54 17.10 1.93 -3.65
C ARG A 54 16.64 2.77 -4.84
N LEU A 55 15.55 3.51 -4.68
CA LEU A 55 14.89 4.26 -5.75
C LEU A 55 15.23 5.75 -5.70
N SER A 56 15.98 6.19 -4.69
CA SER A 56 16.27 7.61 -4.46
C SER A 56 14.97 8.44 -4.46
N LEU A 57 14.00 8.03 -3.64
CA LEU A 57 12.69 8.69 -3.58
C LEU A 57 12.84 10.15 -3.12
N THR A 58 12.20 11.07 -3.84
CA THR A 58 12.16 12.47 -3.42
C THR A 58 11.25 12.67 -2.21
N GLU A 59 11.39 13.80 -1.52
CA GLU A 59 10.53 14.14 -0.38
C GLU A 59 9.05 14.17 -0.73
N GLN A 60 8.69 14.52 -1.97
CA GLN A 60 7.31 14.51 -2.46
C GLN A 60 6.80 13.10 -2.78
N GLN A 61 7.70 12.16 -3.11
CA GLN A 61 7.36 10.77 -3.39
C GLN A 61 7.19 9.95 -2.10
N VAL A 62 7.95 10.25 -1.05
CA VAL A 62 7.96 9.47 0.20
C VAL A 62 6.58 9.30 0.84
N PRO A 63 5.74 10.34 1.01
CA PRO A 63 4.40 10.19 1.57
C PRO A 63 3.49 9.28 0.73
N LYS A 64 3.58 9.37 -0.60
CA LYS A 64 2.79 8.55 -1.52
C LYS A 64 3.26 7.09 -1.50
N ALA A 65 4.57 6.88 -1.50
CA ALA A 65 5.18 5.56 -1.36
C ALA A 65 4.80 4.91 -0.02
N ARG A 66 4.78 5.67 1.08
CA ARG A 66 4.31 5.19 2.37
C ARG A 66 2.89 4.67 2.29
N GLN A 67 1.96 5.39 1.66
CA GLN A 67 0.59 4.94 1.51
C GLN A 67 0.50 3.62 0.74
N ILE A 68 1.19 3.52 -0.41
CA ILE A 68 1.25 2.29 -1.22
C ILE A 68 1.79 1.10 -0.41
N ILE A 69 2.86 1.33 0.37
CA ILE A 69 3.44 0.30 1.25
C ILE A 69 2.47 -0.09 2.35
N THR A 70 1.79 0.87 2.99
CA THR A 70 0.79 0.60 4.01
C THR A 70 -0.29 -0.32 3.46
N ASP A 71 -0.90 0.05 2.33
CA ASP A 71 -2.00 -0.71 1.74
C ASP A 71 -1.58 -2.14 1.37
N ALA A 72 -0.38 -2.29 0.79
CA ALA A 72 0.19 -3.60 0.49
C ALA A 72 0.46 -4.42 1.76
N THR A 73 1.02 -3.80 2.80
CA THR A 73 1.36 -4.46 4.07
C THR A 73 0.11 -4.93 4.79
N VAL A 74 -0.94 -4.12 4.83
CA VAL A 74 -2.24 -4.46 5.42
C VAL A 74 -2.89 -5.61 4.65
N LYS A 75 -2.96 -5.49 3.32
CA LYS A 75 -3.52 -6.53 2.46
C LYS A 75 -2.81 -7.88 2.63
N PHE A 76 -1.48 -7.86 2.70
CA PHE A 76 -0.71 -9.07 2.99
C PHE A 76 -1.02 -9.62 4.39
N ASN A 77 -1.03 -8.77 5.41
CA ASN A 77 -1.27 -9.18 6.79
C ASN A 77 -2.65 -9.83 6.98
N GLU A 78 -3.68 -9.23 6.37
CA GLU A 78 -5.03 -9.78 6.33
C GLU A 78 -5.11 -11.08 5.53
N GLY A 79 -4.43 -11.14 4.37
CA GLY A 79 -4.32 -12.35 3.57
C GLY A 79 -3.71 -13.50 4.37
N VAL A 80 -2.62 -13.27 5.10
CA VAL A 80 -2.01 -14.27 5.98
C VAL A 80 -2.97 -14.70 7.07
N ARG A 81 -3.75 -13.79 7.67
CA ARG A 81 -4.78 -14.13 8.67
C ARG A 81 -5.83 -15.08 8.09
N LYS A 82 -6.33 -14.82 6.88
CA LYS A 82 -7.27 -15.68 6.16
C LYS A 82 -6.65 -17.04 5.82
N LEU A 83 -5.37 -17.06 5.41
CA LEU A 83 -4.66 -18.31 5.13
C LEU A 83 -4.45 -19.15 6.39
N LYS A 84 -4.12 -18.54 7.54
CA LYS A 84 -4.02 -19.26 8.83
C LYS A 84 -5.33 -19.95 9.18
N ALA A 85 -6.46 -19.27 8.99
CA ALA A 85 -7.79 -19.83 9.29
C ALA A 85 -8.23 -20.94 8.32
N SER A 86 -7.76 -20.93 7.06
CA SER A 86 -8.20 -21.85 5.99
C SER A 86 -7.15 -22.92 5.63
N GLY A 87 -6.11 -23.08 6.44
CA GLY A 87 -4.99 -23.99 6.17
C GLY A 87 -3.96 -23.36 5.24
N MET A 88 -2.95 -22.71 5.85
CA MET A 88 -1.83 -22.09 5.15
C MET A 88 -0.83 -23.16 4.71
N ASN A 89 -0.34 -23.03 3.48
CA ASN A 89 0.84 -23.73 3.00
C ASN A 89 1.72 -22.76 2.19
N GLN A 90 2.93 -23.20 1.85
CA GLN A 90 3.90 -22.37 1.15
C GLN A 90 3.40 -21.89 -0.22
N LYS A 91 2.67 -22.74 -0.96
CA LYS A 91 2.10 -22.38 -2.26
C LYS A 91 1.10 -21.23 -2.15
N LYS A 92 0.16 -21.31 -1.19
CA LYS A 92 -0.83 -20.26 -0.93
C LYS A 92 -0.18 -18.96 -0.44
N LEU A 93 0.81 -19.07 0.45
CA LEU A 93 1.56 -17.91 0.94
C LEU A 93 2.35 -17.23 -0.19
N ARG A 94 2.98 -18.02 -1.06
CA ARG A 94 3.71 -17.52 -2.23
C ARG A 94 2.79 -16.82 -3.22
N GLY A 95 1.64 -17.40 -3.53
CA GLY A 95 0.63 -16.75 -4.37
C GLY A 95 0.18 -15.41 -3.81
N LEU A 96 -0.15 -15.36 -2.51
CA LEU A 96 -0.49 -14.10 -1.83
C LEU A 96 0.64 -13.05 -1.94
N ALA A 97 1.89 -13.46 -1.73
CA ALA A 97 3.03 -12.56 -1.84
C ALA A 97 3.19 -12.00 -3.26
N VAL A 98 3.10 -12.86 -4.29
CA VAL A 98 3.16 -12.46 -5.70
C VAL A 98 2.05 -11.45 -6.02
N ASP A 99 0.81 -11.73 -5.62
CA ASP A 99 -0.34 -10.87 -5.90
C ASP A 99 -0.19 -9.50 -5.25
N VAL A 100 0.20 -9.45 -3.98
CA VAL A 100 0.38 -8.19 -3.25
C VAL A 100 1.55 -7.39 -3.80
N GLU A 101 2.69 -8.01 -4.03
CA GLU A 101 3.89 -7.31 -4.52
C GLU A 101 3.72 -6.84 -5.96
N THR A 102 3.01 -7.61 -6.80
CA THR A 102 2.64 -7.17 -8.16
C THR A 102 1.70 -5.97 -8.11
N GLY A 103 0.69 -6.00 -7.25
CA GLY A 103 -0.20 -4.85 -7.05
C GLY A 103 0.54 -3.60 -6.55
N LYS A 104 1.45 -3.78 -5.59
CA LYS A 104 2.32 -2.71 -5.07
C LYS A 104 3.18 -2.11 -6.17
N LEU A 105 3.85 -2.94 -6.97
CA LEU A 105 4.63 -2.51 -8.13
C LEU A 105 3.78 -1.66 -9.08
N LEU A 106 2.59 -2.13 -9.47
CA LEU A 106 1.72 -1.37 -10.39
C LEU A 106 1.30 -0.02 -9.81
N ALA A 107 1.00 0.05 -8.51
CA ALA A 107 0.69 1.32 -7.84
C ALA A 107 1.89 2.29 -7.88
N TYR A 108 3.11 1.80 -7.68
CA TYR A 108 4.33 2.62 -7.76
C TYR A 108 4.52 3.30 -9.12
N LYS A 109 4.03 2.72 -10.21
CA LYS A 109 4.14 3.29 -11.56
C LYS A 109 3.58 4.71 -11.66
N THR A 110 2.61 5.06 -10.81
CA THR A 110 1.97 6.38 -10.80
C THR A 110 2.78 7.47 -10.09
N ILE A 111 3.78 7.08 -9.29
CA ILE A 111 4.56 8.02 -8.47
C ILE A 111 6.05 8.04 -8.80
N LEU A 112 6.56 7.00 -9.48
CA LEU A 112 7.96 6.87 -9.86
C LEU A 112 8.22 7.41 -11.26
N THR A 113 9.45 7.89 -11.49
CA THR A 113 9.93 8.13 -12.85
C THR A 113 10.09 6.80 -13.60
N PRO A 114 10.14 6.80 -14.94
CA PRO A 114 10.38 5.58 -15.72
C PRO A 114 11.65 4.83 -15.29
N GLN A 115 12.72 5.56 -14.97
CA GLN A 115 13.98 4.96 -14.55
C GLN A 115 13.88 4.32 -13.16
N GLN A 116 13.27 5.01 -12.18
CA GLN A 116 13.00 4.41 -10.86
C GLN A 116 12.11 3.17 -10.98
N TYR A 117 11.07 3.23 -11.82
CA TYR A 117 10.17 2.12 -12.05
C TYR A 117 10.88 0.92 -12.68
N SER A 118 11.81 1.14 -13.62
CA SER A 118 12.59 0.05 -14.23
C SER A 118 13.45 -0.71 -13.21
N ILE A 119 14.04 -0.01 -12.24
CA ILE A 119 14.80 -0.62 -11.13
C ILE A 119 13.88 -1.49 -10.28
N LEU A 120 12.72 -0.96 -9.91
CA LEU A 120 11.74 -1.69 -9.10
C LEU A 120 11.20 -2.92 -9.85
N LEU A 121 10.90 -2.79 -11.15
CA LEU A 121 10.44 -3.87 -12.02
C LEU A 121 11.49 -4.97 -12.17
N ALA A 122 12.77 -4.61 -12.37
CA ALA A 122 13.85 -5.58 -12.47
C ALA A 122 14.00 -6.40 -11.18
N GLN A 123 13.91 -5.75 -10.02
CA GLN A 123 13.90 -6.45 -8.73
C GLN A 123 12.68 -7.36 -8.58
N HIS A 124 11.49 -6.87 -8.97
CA HIS A 124 10.27 -7.66 -8.91
C HIS A 124 10.39 -8.94 -9.75
N LYS A 125 10.86 -8.83 -11.00
CA LYS A 125 11.08 -9.99 -11.89
C LYS A 125 12.07 -11.00 -11.31
N LYS A 126 13.11 -10.51 -10.62
CA LYS A 126 14.09 -11.38 -9.94
C LYS A 126 13.46 -12.15 -8.77
N LEU A 127 12.62 -11.50 -7.97
CA LEU A 127 12.01 -12.08 -6.77
C LEU A 127 10.74 -12.88 -7.06
N TYR A 128 10.02 -12.53 -8.11
CA TYR A 128 8.71 -13.05 -8.51
C TYR A 128 8.69 -13.36 -10.03
N PRO A 129 9.53 -14.30 -10.51
CA PRO A 129 9.58 -14.65 -11.93
C PRO A 129 8.26 -15.22 -12.47
N GLU A 130 7.37 -15.70 -11.60
CA GLU A 130 6.03 -16.16 -11.96
C GLU A 130 5.00 -15.04 -12.17
N SER A 131 5.34 -13.80 -11.84
CA SER A 131 4.48 -12.64 -12.07
C SER A 131 4.42 -12.30 -13.56
N LYS A 132 3.26 -11.83 -14.05
CA LYS A 132 3.02 -11.55 -15.49
C LYS A 132 3.40 -10.13 -15.95
N VAL A 133 4.18 -9.40 -15.15
CA VAL A 133 4.58 -7.99 -15.39
C VAL A 133 6.05 -7.89 -15.79
#